data_AF-A0A8T6NM99-F1
#
_entry.id   AF-A0A8T6NM99-F1
#
_cell.length_a   1.000
_cell.length_b   1.000
_cell.length_c   1.000
_cell.angle_alpha   90.00
_cell.angle_beta   90.00
_cell.angle_gamma   90.00
#
_symmetry.space_group_name_H-M   'P 1'
#
loop_
_entity.id
_entity.type
_entity.pdbx_description
1 polymer ?
#
loop_
_entity_poly.entity_id
_entity_poly.type
_entity_poly.pdbx_seq_one_letter_code
_entity_poly.pdbx_strand_id
1 'polypeptide(L)'
;PPISGHSEFTFTWEDGTFEWSWDWKEDTTACRSTCDHVTTDLFLMVIEDTAFFPEGSNGQGIYHRILTDVIPMENNSIEYSLPEAWDGDDLSILVVLDWREIPPNRTFFQSLPSVGLEFVVAILALTAMFNSKRLEKNAGFNNLR
;
A
#
# COMPACT_ATOMS: atom_id res chain seq x y z
N PRO A 1 -4.60 0.38 11.77
CA PRO A 1 -4.64 -0.35 10.48
C PRO A 1 -6.12 -0.59 10.13
N PRO A 2 -6.51 -0.62 8.85
CA PRO A 2 -7.88 -0.88 8.40
C PRO A 2 -8.25 -2.36 8.55
N ILE A 3 -8.17 -2.83 9.79
CA ILE A 3 -8.39 -4.20 10.23
C ILE A 3 -9.53 -4.15 11.24
N SER A 4 -10.57 -4.93 10.99
CA SER A 4 -11.69 -5.06 11.90
C SER A 4 -11.27 -5.76 13.19
N GLY A 5 -11.89 -5.39 14.32
CA GLY A 5 -11.71 -6.07 15.61
C GLY A 5 -12.20 -7.53 15.64
N HIS A 6 -12.81 -8.00 14.56
CA HIS A 6 -13.18 -9.41 14.35
C HIS A 6 -12.10 -10.23 13.63
N SER A 7 -10.94 -9.62 13.32
CA SER A 7 -9.83 -10.36 12.73
C SER A 7 -9.13 -11.20 13.78
N GLU A 8 -8.67 -12.38 13.40
CA GLU A 8 -8.02 -13.33 14.29
C GLU A 8 -6.67 -13.77 13.71
N PHE A 9 -5.67 -13.85 14.57
CA PHE A 9 -4.34 -14.36 14.24
C PHE A 9 -3.89 -15.33 15.33
N THR A 10 -3.51 -16.53 14.92
CA THR A 10 -2.91 -17.53 15.80
C THR A 10 -1.54 -17.90 15.28
N PHE A 11 -0.59 -18.10 16.20
CA PHE A 11 0.77 -18.49 15.89
C PHE A 11 1.26 -19.47 16.95
N THR A 12 1.78 -20.61 16.51
CA THR A 12 2.33 -21.64 17.37
C THR A 12 3.66 -22.14 16.82
N TRP A 13 4.52 -22.55 17.73
CA TRP A 13 5.81 -23.16 17.42
C TRP A 13 5.96 -24.42 18.24
N GLU A 14 5.92 -25.57 17.57
CA GLU A 14 6.10 -26.89 18.19
C GLU A 14 7.03 -27.72 17.32
N ASP A 15 7.98 -28.41 17.95
CA ASP A 15 8.90 -29.38 17.32
C ASP A 15 9.58 -28.87 16.02
N GLY A 16 9.94 -27.59 15.95
CA GLY A 16 10.60 -27.00 14.79
C GLY A 16 9.67 -26.67 13.61
N THR A 17 8.36 -26.74 13.82
CA THR A 17 7.34 -26.34 12.84
C THR A 17 6.64 -25.07 13.32
N PHE A 18 6.55 -24.07 12.43
CA PHE A 18 5.74 -22.89 12.67
C PHE A 18 4.38 -23.08 12.01
N GLU A 19 3.33 -22.98 12.80
CA GLU A 19 1.95 -23.02 12.31
C GLU A 19 1.26 -21.71 12.61
N TRP A 20 0.46 -21.22 11.67
CA TRP A 20 -0.29 -20.00 11.87
C TRP A 20 -1.64 -20.03 11.15
N SER A 21 -2.63 -19.39 11.75
CA SER A 21 -3.91 -19.16 11.11
C SER A 21 -4.21 -17.68 11.14
N TRP A 22 -4.77 -17.20 10.05
CA TRP A 22 -5.05 -15.80 9.82
C TRP A 22 -6.44 -15.70 9.19
N ASP A 23 -7.40 -15.16 9.94
CA ASP A 23 -8.68 -14.71 9.38
C ASP A 23 -8.74 -13.20 9.40
N TRP A 24 -8.74 -12.64 8.20
CA TRP A 24 -8.79 -11.22 7.98
C TRP A 24 -10.20 -10.73 7.71
N LYS A 25 -10.58 -9.64 8.38
CA LYS A 25 -11.77 -8.87 8.03
C LYS A 25 -11.37 -7.44 7.75
N GLU A 26 -11.50 -7.03 6.49
CA GLU A 26 -11.22 -5.66 6.08
C GLU A 26 -12.16 -4.67 6.78
N ASP A 27 -11.63 -3.51 7.15
CA ASP A 27 -12.41 -2.38 7.64
C ASP A 27 -12.10 -1.13 6.82
N THR A 28 -12.84 -0.95 5.74
CA THR A 28 -12.68 0.21 4.83
C THR A 28 -13.09 1.53 5.50
N THR A 29 -13.82 1.51 6.61
CA THR A 29 -14.17 2.72 7.36
C THR A 29 -12.98 3.31 8.11
N ALA A 30 -11.97 2.48 8.39
CA ALA A 30 -10.73 2.85 9.05
C ALA A 30 -9.60 3.22 8.07
N CYS A 31 -9.86 3.23 6.75
CA CYS A 31 -8.88 3.69 5.77
C CYS A 31 -8.53 5.17 5.96
N ARG A 32 -7.25 5.51 5.75
CA ARG A 32 -6.77 6.89 5.79
C ARG A 32 -7.33 7.73 4.64
N SER A 33 -7.59 7.08 3.50
CA SER A 33 -8.18 7.68 2.31
C SER A 33 -9.43 6.92 1.87
N THR A 34 -10.17 7.44 0.89
CA THR A 34 -11.25 6.66 0.29
C THR A 34 -10.66 5.42 -0.38
N CYS A 35 -11.03 4.24 0.11
CA CYS A 35 -10.59 2.93 -0.36
C CYS A 35 -11.83 2.07 -0.66
N ASP A 36 -11.75 1.23 -1.70
CA ASP A 36 -12.78 0.21 -1.96
C ASP A 36 -12.42 -1.11 -1.29
N HIS A 37 -11.12 -1.41 -1.24
CA HIS A 37 -10.58 -2.62 -0.67
C HIS A 37 -9.30 -2.32 0.10
N VAL A 38 -8.96 -3.25 0.98
CA VAL A 38 -7.63 -3.34 1.57
C VAL A 38 -7.00 -4.65 1.10
N THR A 39 -5.69 -4.74 1.08
CA THR A 39 -4.99 -6.02 0.94
C THR A 39 -3.96 -6.12 2.03
N THR A 40 -3.67 -7.32 2.50
CA THR A 40 -2.76 -7.58 3.61
C THR A 40 -1.75 -8.64 3.25
N ASP A 41 -0.51 -8.43 3.65
CA ASP A 41 0.60 -9.35 3.48
C ASP A 41 1.21 -9.61 4.87
N LEU A 42 1.42 -10.88 5.24
CA LEU A 42 2.07 -11.26 6.51
C LEU A 42 3.48 -11.77 6.25
N PHE A 43 4.40 -11.36 7.12
CA PHE A 43 5.79 -11.77 7.10
C PHE A 43 6.23 -12.22 8.48
N LEU A 44 6.93 -13.36 8.54
CA LEU A 44 7.70 -13.76 9.71
C LEU A 44 9.15 -13.32 9.49
N MET A 45 9.68 -12.56 10.43
CA MET A 45 11.06 -12.09 10.42
C MET A 45 11.80 -12.72 11.59
N VAL A 46 12.99 -13.25 11.31
CA VAL A 46 13.92 -13.72 12.34
C VAL A 46 14.94 -12.63 12.58
N ILE A 47 15.09 -12.23 13.85
CA ILE A 47 15.95 -11.13 14.25
C ILE A 47 16.90 -11.63 15.33
N GLU A 48 18.19 -11.42 15.12
CA GLU A 48 19.21 -11.56 16.15
C GLU A 48 19.36 -10.23 16.89
N ASP A 49 19.21 -10.23 18.21
CA ASP A 49 19.20 -9.00 18.99
C ASP A 49 20.57 -8.31 18.99
N THR A 50 21.63 -9.09 19.13
CA THR A 50 23.02 -8.63 19.10
C THR A 50 23.93 -9.64 18.42
N ALA A 51 24.91 -9.15 17.65
CA ALA A 51 25.99 -10.02 17.19
C ALA A 51 27.36 -9.38 17.35
N PHE A 52 28.33 -10.16 17.84
CA PHE A 52 29.73 -9.79 17.91
C PHE A 52 30.47 -10.22 16.63
N PHE A 53 30.75 -9.24 15.78
CA PHE A 53 31.49 -9.39 14.53
C PHE A 53 32.67 -8.41 14.44
N PRO A 54 33.80 -8.71 15.13
CA PRO A 54 34.96 -7.82 15.21
C PRO A 54 35.72 -7.68 13.88
N GLU A 55 35.60 -8.68 12.99
CA GLU A 55 36.23 -8.69 11.67
C GLU A 55 35.47 -7.81 10.63
N GLY A 56 34.39 -7.14 11.05
CA GLY A 56 33.62 -6.23 10.21
C GLY A 56 34.45 -5.06 9.71
N SER A 57 34.36 -4.78 8.40
CA SER A 57 35.17 -3.73 7.73
C SER A 57 34.87 -2.30 8.18
N ASN A 58 33.77 -2.08 8.89
CA ASN A 58 33.38 -0.78 9.45
C ASN A 58 33.89 -0.54 10.88
N GLY A 59 34.52 -1.54 11.52
CA GLY A 59 35.04 -1.45 12.88
C GLY A 59 33.98 -1.35 13.99
N GLN A 60 32.72 -1.67 13.70
CA GLN A 60 31.61 -1.56 14.65
C GLN A 60 31.72 -2.58 15.79
N GLY A 61 32.18 -3.80 15.50
CA GLY A 61 32.35 -4.88 16.47
C GLY A 61 31.04 -5.50 16.93
N ILE A 62 30.08 -4.71 17.43
CA ILE A 62 28.77 -5.19 17.90
C ILE A 62 27.66 -4.58 17.04
N TYR A 63 26.88 -5.47 16.41
CA TYR A 63 25.71 -5.13 15.63
C TYR A 63 24.44 -5.44 16.43
N HIS A 64 23.37 -4.70 16.16
CA HIS A 64 22.11 -4.82 16.88
C HIS A 64 20.96 -5.06 15.90
N ARG A 65 19.97 -5.85 16.31
CA ARG A 65 18.71 -6.08 15.57
C ARG A 65 18.96 -6.50 14.12
N ILE A 66 19.73 -7.55 13.95
CA ILE A 66 20.13 -8.07 12.65
C ILE A 66 19.00 -8.92 12.13
N LEU A 67 18.48 -8.56 10.96
CA LEU A 67 17.50 -9.36 10.26
C LEU A 67 18.21 -10.55 9.61
N THR A 68 17.96 -11.75 10.10
CA THR A 68 18.61 -12.97 9.61
C THR A 68 17.78 -13.66 8.53
N ASP A 69 16.45 -13.62 8.62
CA ASP A 69 15.56 -14.17 7.60
C ASP A 69 14.20 -13.45 7.52
N VAL A 70 13.54 -13.58 6.36
CA VAL A 70 12.19 -13.05 6.08
C VAL A 70 11.39 -14.07 5.29
N ILE A 71 10.28 -14.52 5.86
CA ILE A 71 9.43 -15.56 5.30
C ILE A 71 8.03 -14.98 5.04
N PRO A 72 7.54 -14.99 3.78
CA PRO A 72 6.15 -14.63 3.48
C PRO A 72 5.20 -15.74 3.98
N MET A 73 4.16 -15.35 4.69
CA MET A 73 3.22 -16.27 5.36
C MET A 73 2.02 -16.58 4.45
N GLU A 74 2.26 -17.14 3.27
CA GLU A 74 1.22 -17.39 2.25
C GLU A 74 0.35 -18.63 2.54
N ASN A 75 0.94 -19.67 3.13
CA ASN A 75 0.26 -20.90 3.55
C ASN A 75 -0.03 -20.86 5.05
N ASN A 76 -0.88 -21.76 5.58
CA ASN A 76 -1.20 -21.79 7.02
C ASN A 76 -0.11 -22.45 7.90
N SER A 77 0.94 -23.00 7.31
CA SER A 77 2.06 -23.56 8.06
C SER A 77 3.31 -23.65 7.21
N ILE A 78 4.45 -23.69 7.90
CA ILE A 78 5.75 -23.98 7.32
C ILE A 78 6.56 -24.85 8.29
N GLU A 79 7.16 -25.90 7.77
CA GLU A 79 8.27 -26.55 8.47
C GLU A 79 9.51 -25.67 8.27
N TYR A 80 10.02 -25.09 9.34
CA TYR A 80 11.13 -24.15 9.24
C TYR A 80 12.06 -24.25 10.45
N SER A 81 13.30 -24.60 10.15
CA SER A 81 14.40 -24.56 11.09
C SER A 81 14.89 -23.11 11.23
N LEU A 82 14.90 -22.60 12.46
CA LEU A 82 15.54 -21.32 12.74
C LEU A 82 17.00 -21.36 12.25
N PRO A 83 17.51 -20.27 11.65
CA PRO A 83 18.91 -20.17 11.29
C PRO A 83 19.76 -20.22 12.56
N GLU A 84 21.05 -20.52 12.42
CA GLU A 84 21.98 -20.34 13.52
C GLU A 84 22.19 -18.83 13.75
N ALA A 85 22.22 -18.43 15.02
CA ALA A 85 22.68 -17.10 15.40
C ALA A 85 24.15 -16.93 14.98
N TRP A 86 24.55 -15.69 14.71
CA TRP A 86 25.94 -15.38 14.44
C TRP A 86 26.82 -15.71 15.65
N ASP A 87 26.38 -15.34 16.85
CA ASP A 87 26.98 -15.73 18.11
C ASP A 87 25.95 -15.84 19.25
N GLY A 88 26.20 -16.76 20.17
CA GLY A 88 25.27 -16.99 21.27
C GLY A 88 23.94 -17.59 20.79
N ASP A 89 22.86 -17.28 21.53
CA ASP A 89 21.51 -17.82 21.34
C ASP A 89 20.46 -16.72 21.59
N ASP A 90 20.51 -15.61 20.85
CA ASP A 90 19.64 -14.43 21.04
C ASP A 90 18.75 -14.12 19.81
N LEU A 91 18.27 -15.17 19.16
CA LEU A 91 17.26 -15.05 18.10
C LEU A 91 15.86 -14.79 18.65
N SER A 92 15.14 -13.91 17.96
CA SER A 92 13.76 -13.54 18.22
C SER A 92 12.94 -13.61 16.93
N ILE A 93 11.63 -13.79 17.08
CA ILE A 93 10.70 -13.85 15.96
C ILE A 93 9.79 -12.62 16.02
N LEU A 94 9.66 -11.93 14.89
CA LEU A 94 8.77 -10.81 14.69
C LEU A 94 7.79 -11.11 13.57
N VAL A 95 6.50 -11.10 13.86
CA VAL A 95 5.46 -11.15 12.82
C VAL A 95 5.08 -9.74 12.43
N VAL A 96 5.17 -9.44 11.14
CA VAL A 96 4.82 -8.15 10.55
C VAL A 96 3.59 -8.34 9.67
N LEU A 97 2.57 -7.54 9.96
CA LEU A 97 1.40 -7.40 9.09
C LEU A 97 1.53 -6.10 8.31
N ASP A 98 1.72 -6.21 7.01
CA ASP A 98 1.67 -5.08 6.09
C ASP A 98 0.28 -5.00 5.45
N TRP A 99 -0.17 -3.78 5.14
CA TRP A 99 -1.45 -3.56 4.48
C TRP A 99 -1.37 -2.44 3.46
N ARG A 100 -2.17 -2.56 2.41
CA ARG A 100 -2.29 -1.57 1.34
C ARG A 100 -3.75 -1.20 1.12
N GLU A 101 -4.04 0.10 1.12
CA GLU A 101 -5.36 0.62 0.74
C GLU A 101 -5.45 0.68 -0.78
N ILE A 102 -6.46 0.01 -1.36
CA ILE A 102 -6.77 0.05 -2.78
C ILE A 102 -7.84 1.13 -2.98
N PRO A 103 -7.49 2.27 -3.61
CA PRO A 103 -8.46 3.34 -3.85
C PRO A 103 -9.54 2.88 -4.86
N PRO A 104 -10.71 3.53 -4.85
CA PRO A 104 -11.74 3.24 -5.83
C PRO A 104 -11.24 3.44 -7.25
N ASN A 105 -11.73 2.61 -8.17
CA ASN A 105 -11.46 2.81 -9.59
C ASN A 105 -12.21 4.06 -10.07
N ARG A 106 -11.47 5.16 -10.25
CA ARG A 106 -12.04 6.42 -10.71
C ARG A 106 -12.02 6.49 -12.22
N THR A 107 -13.17 6.81 -12.80
CA THR A 107 -13.24 7.22 -14.21
C THR A 107 -12.48 8.53 -14.42
N PHE A 108 -12.09 8.81 -15.66
CA PHE A 108 -11.37 10.05 -16.02
C PHE A 108 -12.04 11.31 -15.44
N PHE A 109 -13.38 11.40 -15.51
CA PHE A 109 -14.13 12.55 -15.00
C PHE A 109 -14.13 12.66 -13.47
N GLN A 110 -14.04 11.54 -12.75
CA GLN A 110 -13.99 11.51 -11.27
C GLN A 110 -12.59 11.80 -10.73
N SER A 111 -11.55 11.70 -11.58
CA SER A 111 -10.17 12.05 -11.24
C SER A 111 -9.85 13.53 -11.48
N LEU A 112 -10.72 14.24 -12.22
CA LEU A 112 -10.53 15.66 -12.47
C LEU A 112 -10.96 16.48 -11.24
N PRO A 113 -10.20 17.51 -10.85
CA PRO A 113 -10.67 18.46 -9.85
C PRO A 113 -11.95 19.12 -10.36
N SER A 114 -13.06 18.95 -9.63
CA SER A 114 -14.41 19.33 -10.09
C SER A 114 -14.47 20.78 -10.58
N VAL A 115 -13.79 21.67 -9.88
CA VAL A 115 -13.77 23.10 -10.17
C VAL A 115 -13.17 23.40 -11.55
N GLY A 116 -12.15 22.66 -11.99
CA GLY A 116 -11.46 22.92 -13.26
C GLY A 116 -12.27 22.52 -14.49
N LEU A 117 -12.98 21.39 -14.41
CA LEU A 117 -13.78 20.86 -15.52
C LEU A 117 -14.92 21.81 -15.88
N GLU A 118 -15.63 22.34 -14.88
CA GLU A 118 -16.74 23.26 -15.07
C GLU A 118 -16.29 24.54 -15.81
N PHE A 119 -15.15 25.11 -15.44
CA PHE A 119 -14.60 26.28 -16.12
C PHE A 119 -14.18 25.97 -17.56
N VAL A 120 -13.55 24.83 -17.82
CA VAL A 120 -13.17 24.44 -19.19
C VAL A 120 -14.41 24.29 -20.08
N VAL A 121 -15.44 23.59 -19.59
CA VAL A 121 -16.71 23.43 -20.32
C VAL A 121 -17.40 24.79 -20.53
N ALA A 122 -17.43 25.65 -19.52
CA ALA A 122 -18.00 26.99 -19.63
C ALA A 122 -17.24 27.86 -20.64
N ILE A 123 -15.90 27.83 -20.66
CA ILE A 123 -15.07 28.56 -21.62
C ILE A 123 -15.29 28.03 -23.04
N LEU A 124 -15.36 26.71 -23.23
CA LEU A 124 -15.66 26.11 -24.53
C LEU A 124 -17.07 26.49 -25.02
N ALA A 125 -18.08 26.47 -24.15
CA ALA A 125 -19.43 26.90 -24.48
C ALA A 125 -19.48 28.40 -24.83
N LEU A 126 -18.82 29.25 -24.05
CA LEU A 126 -18.73 30.69 -24.30
C LEU A 126 -18.03 30.97 -25.64
N THR A 127 -16.87 30.35 -25.91
CA THR A 127 -16.14 30.53 -27.17
C THR A 127 -16.94 30.04 -28.37
N ALA A 128 -17.66 28.92 -28.26
CA ALA A 128 -18.57 28.45 -29.30
C ALA A 128 -19.71 29.45 -29.56
N MET A 129 -20.35 29.97 -28.51
CA MET A 129 -21.41 30.99 -28.63
C MET A 129 -20.88 32.29 -29.25
N PHE A 130 -19.71 32.77 -28.85
CA PHE A 130 -19.09 33.96 -29.44
C PHE A 130 -18.75 33.76 -30.91
N ASN A 131 -18.19 32.62 -31.28
CA ASN A 131 -17.88 32.30 -32.68
C ASN A 131 -19.15 32.16 -33.52
N SER A 132 -20.21 31.55 -32.99
CA SER A 132 -21.52 31.45 -33.66
C SER A 132 -22.10 32.84 -33.97
N LYS A 133 -22.18 33.73 -32.97
CA LYS A 133 -22.66 35.11 -33.17
C LYS A 133 -21.80 35.93 -34.12
N ARG A 134 -20.49 35.68 -34.15
CA ARG A 134 -19.56 36.32 -35.10
C ARG A 134 -19.83 35.85 -36.53
N LEU A 135 -20.09 34.55 -36.72
CA LEU A 135 -20.45 33.98 -38.02
C LEU A 135 -21.81 34.50 -38.52
N GLU A 136 -22.83 34.58 -37.65
CA GLU A 136 -24.13 35.17 -38.00
C GLU A 136 -24.03 36.64 -38.43
N LYS A 137 -23.26 37.46 -37.68
CA LYS A 137 -23.02 38.86 -38.05
C LYS A 137 -22.30 38.97 -39.40
N ASN A 138 -21.28 38.15 -39.64
CA ASN A 138 -20.54 38.16 -40.90
C ASN A 138 -21.40 37.67 -42.09
N ALA A 139 -22.32 36.74 -41.86
CA ALA A 139 -23.30 36.31 -42.86
C ALA A 139 -24.31 37.43 -43.20
N GLY A 140 -24.68 38.26 -42.23
CA GLY A 140 -25.56 39.42 -42.43
C GLY A 140 -24.93 40.58 -43.22
N PHE A 141 -23.60 40.76 -43.16
CA PHE A 141 -22.91 41.80 -43.95
C PHE A 141 -22.72 41.42 -45.43
N ASN A 142 -22.87 40.15 -45.79
CA ASN A 142 -22.75 39.69 -47.18
C ASN A 142 -24.05 39.81 -47.99
N ASN A 143 -25.14 40.30 -47.39
CA ASN A 143 -26.43 40.53 -48.06
C ASN A 143 -26.72 42.03 -48.29
N LEU A 144 -25.69 42.81 -48.60
CA LEU A 144 -25.83 44.16 -49.17
C LEU A 144 -25.25 44.20 -50.58
N ARG A 145 -25.91 43.52 -51.53
CA ARG A 145 -26.23 44.06 -52.86
C ARG A 145 -27.20 43.18 -53.61
#